data_AF-S7SQ82-F1
#
_entry.id   AF-S7SQ82-F1
#
_cell.length_a   1.000
_cell.length_b   1.000
_cell.length_c   1.000
_cell.angle_alpha   90.00
_cell.angle_beta   90.00
_cell.angle_gamma   90.00
#
_symmetry.space_group_name_H-M   'P 1'
#
loop_
_entity.id
_entity.type
_entity.pdbx_description
1 polymer ?
#
loop_
_entity_poly.entity_id
_entity_poly.type
_entity_poly.pdbx_seq_one_letter_code
_entity_poly.pdbx_strand_id
1 'polypeptide(L)'
;MRMHGLQAKELTLSYGEAIVIDRLDLTIPKGKITVFIGANGCGKSTLLRALARLLKPTSGAVLLDGKEIAKQPTKEIARRLAILPQSPVAPEGLTVLQLVKQGRYPYQTWFKQWSDEDERAVARALAATG
;
A
#
# COMPACT_ATOMS: atom_id res chain seq x y z
N MET A 1 -12.80 7.35 -20.86
CA MET A 1 -11.83 6.30 -20.47
C MET A 1 -11.95 6.12 -18.96
N ARG A 2 -12.43 4.98 -18.46
CA ARG A 2 -12.65 4.81 -17.00
C ARG A 2 -11.29 4.85 -16.29
N MET A 3 -11.03 5.91 -15.54
CA MET A 3 -9.86 6.06 -14.68
C MET A 3 -10.02 5.11 -13.50
N HIS A 4 -9.62 3.86 -13.68
CA HIS A 4 -9.61 2.90 -12.58
C HIS A 4 -8.52 3.33 -11.58
N GLY A 5 -8.89 3.39 -10.31
CA GLY A 5 -8.02 3.73 -9.18
C GLY A 5 -8.06 2.63 -8.12
N LEU A 6 -7.89 2.99 -6.85
CA LEU A 6 -8.04 2.06 -5.73
C LEU A 6 -9.50 2.10 -5.23
N GLN A 7 -10.12 0.95 -5.03
CA GLN A 7 -11.53 0.86 -4.67
C GLN A 7 -11.75 -0.13 -3.53
N ALA A 8 -12.72 0.17 -2.66
CA ALA A 8 -13.35 -0.76 -1.75
C ALA A 8 -14.79 -1.00 -2.22
N LYS A 9 -15.21 -2.26 -2.26
CA LYS A 9 -16.58 -2.65 -2.60
C LYS A 9 -17.20 -3.44 -1.46
N GLU A 10 -18.30 -2.95 -0.92
CA GLU A 10 -19.04 -3.60 0.19
C GLU A 10 -18.10 -4.07 1.32
N LEU A 11 -17.09 -3.25 1.63
CA LEU A 11 -15.96 -3.65 2.45
C LEU A 11 -16.33 -3.65 3.94
N THR A 12 -16.26 -4.83 4.57
CA THR A 12 -16.45 -4.97 6.03
C THR A 12 -15.13 -5.36 6.69
N LEU A 13 -14.74 -4.62 7.73
CA LEU A 13 -13.51 -4.84 8.51
C LEU A 13 -13.84 -5.02 9.99
N SER A 14 -13.31 -6.07 10.61
CA SER A 14 -13.48 -6.34 12.03
C SER A 14 -12.15 -6.67 12.73
N TYR A 15 -12.12 -6.47 14.05
CA TYR A 15 -11.11 -7.03 14.95
C TYR A 15 -11.81 -8.01 15.89
N GLY A 16 -11.61 -9.31 15.67
CA GLY A 16 -12.45 -10.33 16.30
C GLY A 16 -13.92 -10.13 15.89
N GLU A 17 -14.80 -10.04 16.88
CA GLU A 17 -16.24 -9.85 16.68
C GLU A 17 -16.64 -8.38 16.49
N ALA A 18 -15.76 -7.42 16.81
CA ALA A 18 -16.07 -6.01 16.72
C ALA A 18 -15.91 -5.49 15.28
N ILE A 19 -17.03 -5.12 14.65
CA ILE A 19 -17.04 -4.48 13.34
C ILE A 19 -16.59 -3.02 13.47
N VAL A 20 -15.54 -2.64 12.72
CA VAL A 20 -15.00 -1.28 12.68
C VAL A 20 -15.51 -0.52 11.45
N ILE A 21 -15.67 -1.22 10.32
CA ILE A 21 -16.23 -0.70 9.08
C ILE A 21 -17.25 -1.70 8.60
N ASP A 22 -18.47 -1.26 8.31
CA ASP A 22 -19.56 -2.09 7.79
C ASP A 22 -19.88 -1.68 6.34
N ARG A 23 -19.73 -2.62 5.40
CA ARG A 23 -20.11 -2.49 3.97
C ARG A 23 -19.76 -1.15 3.32
N LEU A 24 -18.51 -0.73 3.42
CA LEU A 24 -18.04 0.52 2.83
C LEU A 24 -17.77 0.38 1.33
N ASP A 25 -18.41 1.23 0.53
CA ASP A 25 -17.98 1.54 -0.83
C ASP A 25 -17.13 2.81 -0.87
N LEU A 26 -15.97 2.71 -1.51
CA LEU A 26 -15.04 3.83 -1.65
C LEU A 26 -14.32 3.74 -2.99
N THR A 27 -14.13 4.88 -3.64
CA THR A 27 -13.25 5.01 -4.81
C THR A 27 -12.25 6.13 -4.60
N ILE A 28 -10.96 5.80 -4.67
CA ILE A 28 -9.84 6.73 -4.67
C ILE A 28 -9.40 6.93 -6.12
N PRO A 29 -9.64 8.11 -6.71
CA PRO A 29 -9.32 8.36 -8.11
C PRO A 29 -7.81 8.44 -8.34
N LYS A 30 -7.37 7.94 -9.49
CA LYS A 30 -5.97 8.00 -9.92
C LYS A 30 -5.53 9.46 -10.16
N GLY A 31 -4.30 9.78 -9.78
CA GLY A 31 -3.72 11.11 -9.99
C GLY A 31 -4.32 12.21 -9.11
N LYS A 32 -5.00 11.83 -8.03
CA LYS A 32 -5.57 12.75 -7.04
C LYS A 32 -5.05 12.42 -5.65
N ILE A 33 -4.98 13.44 -4.81
CA ILE A 33 -4.73 13.29 -3.37
C ILE A 33 -6.08 13.17 -2.69
N THR A 34 -6.28 12.08 -1.94
CA THR A 34 -7.48 11.84 -1.14
C THR A 34 -7.10 11.88 0.34
N VAL A 35 -7.85 12.65 1.12
CA VAL A 35 -7.62 12.82 2.56
C VAL A 35 -8.79 12.19 3.33
N PHE A 36 -8.50 11.33 4.31
CA PHE A 36 -9.49 10.78 5.22
C PHE A 36 -9.51 11.56 6.53
N ILE A 37 -10.66 12.14 6.85
CA ILE A 37 -10.88 12.94 8.07
C ILE A 37 -11.90 12.22 8.96
N GLY A 38 -11.70 12.27 10.26
CA GLY A 38 -12.63 11.73 11.25
C GLY A 38 -11.97 11.63 12.64
N ALA A 39 -12.77 11.39 13.67
CA ALA A 39 -12.31 11.26 15.04
C ALA A 39 -11.35 10.07 15.25
N ASN A 40 -10.62 10.05 16.36
CA ASN A 40 -9.83 8.88 16.75
C ASN A 40 -10.76 7.67 16.94
N GLY A 41 -10.31 6.49 16.51
CA GLY A 41 -11.10 5.26 16.59
C GLY A 41 -12.11 5.03 15.45
N CYS A 42 -12.35 6.01 14.56
CA CYS A 42 -13.34 5.87 13.48
C CYS A 42 -12.91 4.93 12.32
N GLY A 43 -11.87 4.12 12.49
CA GLY A 43 -11.47 3.10 11.51
C GLY A 43 -10.52 3.54 10.38
N LYS A 44 -10.01 4.78 10.35
CA LYS A 44 -9.10 5.27 9.28
C LYS A 44 -7.87 4.37 9.07
N SER A 45 -7.15 4.05 10.15
CA SER A 45 -5.96 3.20 10.07
C SER A 45 -6.31 1.76 9.67
N THR A 46 -7.48 1.28 10.09
CA THR A 46 -8.03 -0.03 9.71
C THR A 46 -8.31 -0.08 8.21
N LEU A 47 -8.96 0.96 7.68
CA LEU A 47 -9.20 1.13 6.24
C LEU A 47 -7.90 1.16 5.44
N LEU A 48 -6.93 1.99 5.84
CA LEU A 48 -5.64 2.08 5.15
C LEU A 48 -4.90 0.75 5.13
N ARG A 49 -4.91 -0.02 6.23
CA ARG A 49 -4.33 -1.37 6.29
C ARG A 49 -5.04 -2.33 5.34
N ALA A 50 -6.38 -2.31 5.27
CA ALA A 50 -7.12 -3.17 4.35
C ALA A 50 -6.85 -2.81 2.89
N LEU A 51 -6.87 -1.52 2.56
CA LEU A 51 -6.53 -1.00 1.24
C LEU A 51 -5.10 -1.40 0.82
N ALA A 52 -4.16 -1.42 1.77
CA ALA A 52 -2.77 -1.86 1.58
C ALA A 52 -2.56 -3.39 1.61
N ARG A 53 -3.63 -4.20 1.67
CA ARG A 53 -3.56 -5.67 1.80
C ARG A 53 -2.86 -6.16 3.08
N LEU A 54 -2.76 -5.33 4.11
CA LEU A 54 -2.20 -5.68 5.42
C LEU A 54 -3.26 -6.19 6.41
N LEU A 55 -4.54 -5.97 6.11
CA LEU A 55 -5.67 -6.48 6.87
C LEU A 55 -6.63 -7.18 5.92
N LYS A 56 -6.94 -8.45 6.16
CA LYS A 56 -7.91 -9.20 5.37
C LYS A 56 -9.33 -8.73 5.73
N PRO A 57 -10.15 -8.31 4.76
CA PRO A 57 -11.56 -7.99 5.03
C PRO A 57 -12.36 -9.22 5.43
N THR A 58 -13.38 -9.01 6.25
CA THR A 58 -14.34 -10.07 6.64
C THR A 58 -15.28 -10.38 5.49
N SER A 59 -15.72 -9.34 4.77
CA SER A 59 -16.46 -9.44 3.51
C SER A 59 -16.13 -8.26 2.58
N GLY A 60 -16.60 -8.35 1.34
CA GLY A 60 -16.31 -7.38 0.30
C GLY A 60 -14.92 -7.56 -0.31
N ALA A 61 -14.46 -6.56 -1.06
CA ALA A 61 -13.20 -6.64 -1.78
C ALA A 61 -12.50 -5.28 -1.91
N VAL A 62 -11.17 -5.33 -1.98
CA VAL A 62 -10.35 -4.20 -2.42
C VAL A 62 -9.86 -4.46 -3.83
N LEU A 63 -10.03 -3.47 -4.72
CA LEU A 63 -9.67 -3.55 -6.12
C LEU A 63 -8.63 -2.48 -6.46
N LEU A 64 -7.61 -2.88 -7.21
CA LEU A 64 -6.62 -1.97 -7.77
C LEU A 64 -6.70 -2.06 -9.30
N ASP A 65 -7.04 -0.93 -9.94
CA ASP A 65 -7.32 -0.85 -11.37
C ASP A 65 -8.37 -1.89 -11.83
N GLY A 66 -9.45 -2.03 -11.05
CA GLY A 66 -10.57 -2.92 -11.34
C GLY A 66 -10.32 -4.41 -11.08
N LYS A 67 -9.13 -4.79 -10.61
CA LYS A 67 -8.79 -6.18 -10.26
C LYS A 67 -8.69 -6.34 -8.75
N GLU A 68 -9.33 -7.36 -8.20
CA GLU A 68 -9.22 -7.68 -6.77
C GLU A 68 -7.76 -7.93 -6.38
N ILE A 69 -7.26 -7.22 -5.36
CA ILE A 69 -5.84 -7.32 -4.96
C ILE A 69 -5.51 -8.64 -4.26
N ALA A 70 -6.51 -9.27 -3.64
CA ALA A 70 -6.36 -10.55 -2.96
C ALA A 70 -6.00 -11.70 -3.92
N LYS A 71 -6.46 -11.61 -5.18
CA LYS A 71 -6.26 -12.62 -6.24
C LYS A 71 -4.98 -12.39 -7.05
N GLN A 72 -4.24 -11.30 -6.78
CA GLN A 72 -3.03 -10.93 -7.52
C GLN A 72 -1.76 -11.37 -6.76
N PRO A 73 -0.67 -11.71 -7.47
CA PRO A 73 0.61 -12.02 -6.85
C PRO A 73 1.11 -10.89 -5.95
N THR A 74 1.60 -11.21 -4.75
CA THR A 74 2.09 -10.21 -3.78
C THR A 74 3.14 -9.27 -4.37
N LYS A 75 4.04 -9.82 -5.19
CA LYS A 75 5.10 -9.06 -5.86
C LYS A 75 4.56 -8.02 -6.84
N GLU A 76 3.46 -8.32 -7.55
CA GLU A 76 2.84 -7.37 -8.48
C GLU A 76 2.13 -6.23 -7.75
N ILE A 77 1.46 -6.56 -6.64
CA ILE A 77 0.83 -5.55 -5.78
C ILE A 77 1.89 -4.63 -5.17
N ALA A 78 2.98 -5.17 -4.63
CA ALA A 78 4.05 -4.40 -4.01
C ALA A 78 4.82 -3.47 -4.99
N ARG A 79 4.71 -3.70 -6.30
CA ARG A 79 5.24 -2.77 -7.32
C ARG A 79 4.31 -1.58 -7.59
N ARG A 80 3.02 -1.71 -7.29
CA ARG A 80 1.98 -0.74 -7.65
C ARG A 80 1.40 -0.01 -6.44
N LEU A 81 1.56 -0.56 -5.24
CA LEU A 81 1.03 -0.05 -4.00
C LEU A 81 2.12 -0.07 -2.93
N ALA A 82 2.30 1.07 -2.26
CA ALA A 82 3.18 1.23 -1.11
C ALA A 82 2.40 1.87 0.04
N ILE A 83 2.86 1.63 1.26
CA ILE A 83 2.30 2.22 2.47
C ILE A 83 3.43 2.80 3.31
N LEU A 84 3.24 4.04 3.76
CA LEU A 84 4.06 4.65 4.80
C LEU A 84 3.31 4.53 6.12
N PRO A 85 3.78 3.73 7.08
CA PRO A 85 3.15 3.65 8.39
C PRO A 85 3.29 4.99 9.14
N GLN A 86 2.39 5.23 10.09
CA GLN A 86 2.38 6.46 10.89
C GLN A 86 3.66 6.65 11.72
N SER A 87 4.27 5.55 12.17
CA SER A 87 5.54 5.54 12.92
C SER A 87 6.50 4.54 12.27
N PRO A 88 7.25 4.94 11.24
CA PRO A 88 8.24 4.07 10.64
C PRO A 88 9.42 3.88 11.60
N VAL A 89 9.72 2.62 11.95
CA VAL A 89 10.92 2.26 12.70
C VAL A 89 11.95 1.78 11.69
N ALA A 90 13.10 2.44 11.63
CA ALA A 90 14.22 1.98 10.82
C ALA A 90 14.88 0.78 11.50
N PRO A 91 15.18 -0.32 10.78
CA PRO A 91 15.94 -1.43 11.34
C PRO A 91 17.33 -0.97 11.80
N GLU A 92 17.79 -1.50 12.93
CA GLU A 92 19.14 -1.22 13.43
C GLU A 92 20.20 -1.73 12.44
N GLY A 93 21.33 -1.01 12.37
CA GLY A 93 22.47 -1.41 11.53
C GLY A 93 22.32 -1.12 10.03
N LEU A 94 21.25 -0.43 9.60
CA LEU A 94 21.08 0.02 8.22
C LEU A 94 21.40 1.51 8.07
N THR A 95 22.23 1.84 7.09
CA THR A 95 22.37 3.22 6.58
C THR A 95 21.09 3.64 5.85
N VAL A 96 20.90 4.97 5.71
CA VAL A 96 19.79 5.54 4.93
C VAL A 96 19.77 4.96 3.50
N LEU A 97 20.94 4.86 2.85
CA LEU A 97 21.06 4.25 1.53
C LEU A 97 20.55 2.81 1.53
N GLN A 98 21.01 1.98 2.46
CA GLN A 98 20.58 0.58 2.55
C GLN A 98 19.08 0.44 2.82
N LEU A 99 18.50 1.30 3.66
CA LEU A 99 17.06 1.34 3.91
C LEU A 99 16.28 1.65 2.63
N VAL A 100 16.68 2.67 1.88
CA VAL A 100 16.02 3.04 0.61
C VAL A 100 16.17 1.94 -0.44
N LYS A 101 17.32 1.25 -0.48
CA LYS A 101 17.52 0.07 -1.37
C LYS A 101 16.48 -1.03 -1.12
N GLN A 102 15.98 -1.21 0.11
CA GLN A 102 14.94 -2.21 0.40
C GLN A 102 13.62 -1.95 -0.34
N GLY A 103 13.33 -0.69 -0.69
CA GLY A 103 12.16 -0.36 -1.53
C GLY A 103 12.18 -1.00 -2.92
N ARG A 104 13.35 -1.49 -3.38
CA ARG A 104 13.51 -2.18 -4.67
C ARG A 104 13.29 -3.69 -4.60
N TYR A 105 13.05 -4.27 -3.41
CA TYR A 105 12.86 -5.71 -3.24
C TYR A 105 11.81 -6.33 -4.20
N PRO A 106 10.63 -5.72 -4.45
CA PRO A 106 9.66 -6.26 -5.42
C PRO A 106 10.15 -6.29 -6.87
N TYR A 107 11.19 -5.54 -7.23
CA TYR A 107 11.73 -5.44 -8.59
C TYR A 107 12.86 -6.44 -8.84
N GLN A 108 13.52 -6.93 -7.78
CA GLN A 108 14.58 -7.93 -7.87
C GLN A 108 14.01 -9.33 -8.17
N THR A 109 14.72 -10.12 -8.97
CA THR A 109 14.46 -11.56 -9.14
C THR A 109 15.69 -12.33 -8.66
N TRP A 110 15.54 -13.62 -8.35
CA TRP A 110 16.64 -14.48 -7.90
C TRP A 110 17.85 -14.48 -8.85
N PHE A 111 17.61 -14.20 -10.14
CA PHE A 111 18.64 -14.13 -11.18
C PHE A 111 18.99 -12.70 -11.62
N LYS A 112 18.27 -11.67 -11.16
CA LYS A 112 18.63 -10.27 -11.47
C LYS A 112 19.60 -9.78 -10.41
N GLN A 113 20.82 -9.49 -10.84
CA GLN A 113 21.70 -8.60 -10.08
C GLN A 113 21.11 -7.19 -10.00
N TRP A 114 21.60 -6.43 -9.02
CA TRP A 114 21.34 -5.01 -8.87
C TRP A 114 21.56 -4.28 -10.20
N SER A 115 20.55 -3.57 -10.68
CA SER A 115 20.58 -2.94 -12.01
C SER A 115 20.79 -1.43 -11.94
N ASP A 116 21.26 -0.82 -13.03
CA ASP A 116 21.35 0.64 -13.13
C ASP A 116 20.00 1.33 -12.94
N GLU A 117 18.89 0.65 -13.26
CA GLU A 117 17.55 1.16 -13.01
C GLU A 117 17.25 1.25 -11.51
N ASP A 118 17.69 0.25 -10.72
CA ASP A 118 17.55 0.26 -9.27
C ASP A 118 18.40 1.36 -8.64
N GLU A 119 19.64 1.53 -9.12
CA GLU A 119 20.52 2.63 -8.66
C GLU A 119 19.89 4.00 -8.95
N ARG A 120 19.39 4.22 -10.17
CA ARG A 120 18.68 5.46 -10.53
C ARG A 120 17.42 5.67 -9.70
N ALA A 121 16.65 4.62 -9.41
CA ALA A 121 15.44 4.72 -8.60
C ALA A 121 15.77 5.12 -7.15
N VAL A 122 16.80 4.54 -6.57
CA VAL A 122 17.27 4.85 -5.20
C VAL A 122 17.83 6.28 -5.13
N ALA A 123 18.68 6.66 -6.07
CA ALA A 123 19.23 8.02 -6.13
C ALA A 123 18.13 9.08 -6.24
N ARG A 124 17.12 8.86 -7.09
CA ARG A 124 15.95 9.76 -7.18
C ARG A 124 15.15 9.84 -5.89
N ALA A 125 14.95 8.71 -5.20
CA ALA A 125 14.22 8.69 -3.94
C ALA A 125 14.94 9.49 -2.85
N LEU A 126 16.27 9.36 -2.76
CA LEU A 126 17.11 10.12 -1.84
C LEU A 126 17.11 11.62 -2.18
N ALA A 127 17.24 11.99 -3.46
CA ALA A 127 17.21 13.40 -3.86
C ALA A 127 15.86 14.08 -3.60
N ALA A 128 14.76 13.31 -3.57
CA ALA A 128 13.42 13.84 -3.33
C ALA A 128 13.15 14.18 -1.85
N THR A 129 14.01 13.78 -0.91
CA THR A 129 13.80 14.04 0.53
C THR A 129 14.36 15.37 1.02
N GLY A 130 15.05 16.14 0.15
CA GLY A 130 15.72 17.39 0.51
C GLY A 130 17.15 17.17 1.01
#